data_AF-A0A3A3FP88-F1
#
_entry.id   AF-A0A3A3FP88-F1
#
_cell.length_a   1.000
_cell.length_b   1.000
_cell.length_c   1.000
_cell.angle_alpha   90.00
_cell.angle_beta   90.00
_cell.angle_gamma   90.00
#
_symmetry.space_group_name_H-M   'P 1'
#
loop_
_entity.id
_entity.type
_entity.pdbx_description
1 polymer ?
#
loop_
_entity_poly.entity_id
_entity_poly.type
_entity_poly.pdbx_seq_one_letter_code
_entity_poly.pdbx_strand_id
1 'polypeptide(L)'
;MAFVSITEAAKLVRRNRSTLYRDIERGRLSKTVTPEGETQIETSELLRTYGRLHANDPEHGFAPDHDKMRITILEERNRSLERALTLEAELRKVKDQVTSELRARLADKDSVIKVLESKVLFLEYDKQVESLTPAQQTPSGASPDFKSTEKPPEVEPSRPPRQMQDAAPPPTPAQSSSESDGPPPPAEPVSPPPIYVQKSAEVDTPIPTEHIMPRKGWWARLLHRH
;
A
#
# COMPACT_ATOMS: atom_id res chain seq x y z
N MET A 1 -45.75 -26.74 31.39
CA MET A 1 -45.61 -25.41 30.75
C MET A 1 -44.26 -24.83 31.18
N ALA A 2 -43.72 -23.86 30.44
CA ALA A 2 -42.35 -23.35 30.67
C ALA A 2 -42.39 -21.94 31.29
N PHE A 3 -41.48 -21.67 32.22
CA PHE A 3 -41.26 -20.33 32.77
C PHE A 3 -40.11 -19.65 32.06
N VAL A 4 -40.25 -18.35 31.78
CA VAL A 4 -39.24 -17.52 31.10
C VAL A 4 -39.00 -16.24 31.88
N SER A 5 -37.79 -15.71 31.81
CA SER A 5 -37.46 -14.41 32.40
C SER A 5 -38.21 -13.29 31.68
N ILE A 6 -38.33 -12.11 32.32
CA ILE A 6 -38.98 -10.94 31.69
C ILE A 6 -38.27 -10.53 30.38
N THR A 7 -36.94 -10.64 30.34
CA THR A 7 -36.15 -10.30 29.16
C THR A 7 -36.43 -11.26 28.01
N GLU A 8 -36.58 -12.56 28.30
CA GLU A 8 -36.95 -13.55 27.29
C GLU A 8 -38.40 -13.40 26.86
N ALA A 9 -39.32 -13.18 27.79
CA ALA A 9 -40.72 -12.89 27.49
C ALA A 9 -40.88 -11.68 26.55
N ALA A 10 -40.11 -10.62 26.80
CA ALA A 10 -40.08 -9.43 25.95
C ALA A 10 -39.64 -9.76 24.50
N LYS A 11 -38.61 -10.62 24.36
CA LYS A 11 -38.16 -11.13 23.06
C LYS A 11 -39.22 -11.99 22.37
N LEU A 12 -39.81 -12.94 23.11
CA LEU A 12 -40.83 -13.86 22.60
C LEU A 12 -42.08 -13.14 22.09
N VAL A 13 -42.44 -12.00 22.67
CA VAL A 13 -43.67 -11.27 22.32
C VAL A 13 -43.38 -10.07 21.39
N ARG A 14 -42.11 -9.78 21.07
CA ARG A 14 -41.68 -8.59 20.31
C ARG A 14 -42.14 -7.27 20.96
N ARG A 15 -42.06 -7.17 22.29
CA ARG A 15 -42.47 -5.98 23.06
C ARG A 15 -41.38 -5.52 24.01
N ASN A 16 -41.36 -4.22 24.30
CA ASN A 16 -40.41 -3.67 25.27
C ASN A 16 -40.72 -4.19 26.68
N ARG A 17 -39.69 -4.46 27.49
CA ARG A 17 -39.79 -4.89 28.89
C ARG A 17 -40.72 -4.00 29.71
N SER A 18 -40.71 -2.68 29.50
CA SER A 18 -41.61 -1.73 30.18
C SER A 18 -43.09 -2.01 29.92
N THR A 19 -43.44 -2.54 28.74
CA THR A 19 -44.81 -2.95 28.43
C THR A 19 -45.22 -4.17 29.24
N LEU A 20 -44.31 -5.14 29.39
CA LEU A 20 -44.55 -6.33 30.19
C LEU A 20 -44.70 -5.98 31.68
N TYR A 21 -43.84 -5.12 32.24
CA TYR A 21 -44.00 -4.66 33.63
C TYR A 21 -45.36 -3.98 33.86
N ARG A 22 -45.76 -3.09 32.95
CA ARG A 22 -47.06 -2.43 33.01
C ARG A 22 -48.23 -3.40 32.91
N ASP A 23 -48.12 -4.43 32.07
CA ASP A 23 -49.16 -5.45 31.92
C ASP A 23 -49.23 -6.37 33.15
N ILE A 24 -48.12 -6.60 33.84
CA ILE A 24 -48.09 -7.27 35.16
C ILE A 24 -48.76 -6.40 36.23
N GLU A 25 -48.42 -5.12 36.31
CA GLU A 25 -49.01 -4.17 37.27
C GLU A 25 -50.53 -4.03 37.09
N ARG A 26 -51.00 -4.13 35.84
CA ARG A 26 -52.43 -4.11 35.49
C ARG A 26 -53.13 -5.46 35.70
N GLY A 27 -52.42 -6.50 36.11
CA GLY A 27 -52.98 -7.85 36.29
C GLY A 27 -53.32 -8.58 34.99
N ARG A 28 -52.83 -8.11 33.84
CA ARG A 28 -53.01 -8.83 32.56
C ARG A 28 -52.11 -10.06 32.47
N LEU A 29 -50.93 -10.00 33.06
CA LEU A 29 -49.96 -11.09 33.14
C LEU A 29 -49.72 -11.48 34.60
N SER A 30 -49.70 -12.78 34.86
CA SER A 30 -49.25 -13.33 36.13
C SER A 30 -47.73 -13.50 36.14
N LYS A 31 -47.10 -13.19 37.28
CA LYS A 31 -45.67 -13.44 37.51
C LYS A 31 -45.46 -14.37 38.69
N THR A 32 -44.41 -15.18 38.60
CA THR A 32 -43.91 -16.00 39.70
C THR A 32 -42.53 -15.50 40.06
N VAL A 33 -42.21 -15.47 41.36
CA VAL A 33 -40.88 -15.13 41.84
C VAL A 33 -40.22 -16.43 42.29
N THR A 34 -39.06 -16.75 41.73
CA THR A 34 -38.29 -17.93 42.14
C THR A 34 -37.70 -17.73 43.54
N PRO A 35 -37.29 -18.79 44.25
CA PRO A 35 -36.61 -18.63 45.55
C PRO A 35 -35.34 -17.77 45.48
N GLU A 36 -34.73 -17.63 44.30
CA GLU A 36 -33.59 -16.76 44.02
C GLU A 36 -33.97 -15.28 43.83
N GLY A 37 -35.27 -14.95 43.85
CA GLY A 37 -35.77 -13.59 43.68
C GLY A 37 -35.97 -13.15 42.23
N GLU A 38 -35.79 -14.04 41.25
CA GLU A 38 -35.99 -13.71 39.84
C GLU A 38 -37.48 -13.75 39.48
N THR A 39 -37.93 -12.73 38.73
CA THR A 39 -39.31 -12.70 38.23
C THR A 39 -39.41 -13.44 36.90
N GLN A 40 -40.27 -14.46 36.88
CA GLN A 40 -40.54 -15.28 35.72
C GLN A 40 -42.03 -15.23 35.34
N ILE A 41 -42.31 -15.43 34.06
CA ILE A 41 -43.66 -15.45 33.49
C ILE A 41 -43.83 -16.79 32.78
N GLU A 42 -45.01 -17.40 32.94
CA GLU A 42 -45.32 -18.64 32.24
C GLU A 42 -45.61 -18.37 30.75
N THR A 43 -45.13 -19.23 29.86
CA THR A 43 -45.35 -19.07 28.41
C THR A 43 -46.82 -19.14 28.01
N SER A 44 -47.66 -19.81 28.81
CA SER A 44 -49.12 -19.86 28.67
C SER A 44 -49.78 -18.48 28.85
N GLU A 45 -49.32 -17.70 29.83
CA GLU A 45 -49.81 -16.34 30.10
C GLU A 45 -49.46 -15.40 28.95
N LEU A 46 -48.26 -15.57 28.39
CA LEU A 46 -47.83 -14.83 27.20
C LEU A 46 -48.67 -15.19 25.98
N LEU A 47 -48.93 -16.49 25.76
CA LEU A 47 -49.81 -16.98 24.69
C LEU A 47 -51.24 -16.45 24.84
N ARG A 48 -51.79 -16.45 26.07
CA ARG A 48 -53.13 -15.95 26.37
C ARG A 48 -53.26 -14.45 26.09
N THR A 49 -52.26 -13.67 26.48
CA THR A 49 -52.33 -12.20 26.48
C THR A 49 -51.97 -11.60 25.13
N TYR A 50 -51.01 -12.20 24.43
CA TYR A 50 -50.45 -11.66 23.20
C TYR A 50 -50.62 -12.57 21.99
N GLY A 51 -51.13 -13.79 22.18
CA GLY A 51 -51.29 -14.76 21.11
C GLY A 51 -49.95 -15.36 20.72
N ARG A 52 -49.54 -15.17 19.47
CA ARG A 52 -48.37 -15.86 18.90
C ARG A 52 -47.07 -15.50 19.63
N LEU A 53 -46.31 -16.53 20.03
CA LEU A 53 -44.93 -16.37 20.49
C LEU A 53 -43.94 -16.53 19.34
N HIS A 54 -42.93 -15.68 19.33
CA HIS A 54 -41.80 -15.69 18.41
C HIS A 54 -40.62 -16.40 19.07
N ALA A 55 -40.80 -17.70 19.37
CA ALA A 55 -39.71 -18.54 19.83
C ALA A 55 -38.76 -18.80 18.66
N ASN A 56 -37.50 -18.39 18.83
CA ASN A 56 -36.42 -18.56 17.86
C ASN A 56 -36.52 -17.73 16.59
N ASP A 57 -37.10 -16.52 16.66
CA ASP A 57 -36.81 -15.54 15.63
C ASP A 57 -35.51 -14.81 15.97
N PRO A 58 -34.39 -15.08 15.27
CA PRO A 58 -33.28 -14.14 15.25
C PRO A 58 -33.71 -12.77 14.67
N GLU A 59 -34.94 -12.62 14.14
CA GLU A 59 -35.53 -11.39 13.60
C GLU A 59 -35.88 -10.28 14.63
N HIS A 60 -35.08 -10.11 15.68
CA HIS A 60 -34.81 -8.73 16.14
C HIS A 60 -33.38 -8.27 15.83
N GLY A 61 -32.64 -9.05 15.04
CA GLY A 61 -31.74 -8.49 14.05
C GLY A 61 -32.59 -7.99 12.89
N PHE A 62 -32.34 -6.75 12.47
CA PHE A 62 -32.91 -6.07 11.31
C PHE A 62 -33.38 -7.01 10.18
N ALA A 63 -34.55 -6.69 9.60
CA ALA A 63 -35.20 -7.41 8.52
C ALA A 63 -34.21 -8.00 7.47
N PRO A 64 -34.53 -9.14 6.82
CA PRO A 64 -33.67 -9.78 5.81
C PRO A 64 -33.22 -8.84 4.67
N ASP A 65 -33.93 -7.73 4.43
CA ASP A 65 -33.50 -6.68 3.49
C ASP A 65 -32.34 -5.83 4.00
N HIS A 66 -32.23 -5.61 5.31
CA HIS A 66 -31.08 -4.93 5.92
C HIS A 66 -29.82 -5.79 5.84
N ASP A 67 -29.93 -7.10 6.04
CA ASP A 67 -28.80 -8.01 5.88
C ASP A 67 -28.35 -8.09 4.43
N LYS A 68 -29.28 -8.18 3.47
CA LYS A 68 -28.96 -8.07 2.03
C LYS A 68 -28.29 -6.74 1.71
N MET A 69 -28.81 -5.62 2.22
CA MET A 69 -28.23 -4.30 2.03
C MET A 69 -26.82 -4.19 2.65
N ARG A 70 -26.62 -4.79 3.82
CA ARG A 70 -25.32 -4.84 4.47
C ARG A 70 -24.32 -5.66 3.66
N ILE A 71 -24.77 -6.81 3.13
CA ILE A 71 -23.96 -7.65 2.25
C ILE A 71 -23.58 -6.89 0.98
N THR A 72 -24.52 -6.22 0.30
CA THR A 72 -24.21 -5.46 -0.92
C THR A 72 -23.23 -4.32 -0.66
N ILE A 73 -23.39 -3.58 0.45
CA ILE A 73 -22.45 -2.52 0.84
C ILE A 73 -21.07 -3.09 1.12
N LEU A 74 -20.99 -4.24 1.81
CA LEU A 74 -19.72 -4.89 2.10
C LEU A 74 -19.02 -5.41 0.84
N GLU A 75 -19.77 -5.99 -0.10
CA GLU A 75 -19.24 -6.44 -1.39
C GLU A 75 -18.71 -5.27 -2.22
N GLU A 76 -19.44 -4.15 -2.27
CA GLU A 76 -18.99 -2.96 -3.00
C GLU A 76 -17.71 -2.37 -2.39
N ARG A 77 -17.65 -2.29 -1.05
CA ARG A 77 -16.44 -1.90 -0.33
C ARG A 77 -15.28 -2.84 -0.66
N ASN A 78 -15.52 -4.15 -0.68
CA ASN A 78 -14.47 -5.11 -0.98
C ASN A 78 -13.93 -4.93 -2.41
N ARG A 79 -14.82 -4.79 -3.41
CA ARG A 79 -14.43 -4.46 -4.80
C ARG A 79 -13.69 -3.13 -4.92
N SER A 80 -13.99 -2.16 -4.05
CA SER A 80 -13.27 -0.88 -4.03
C SER A 80 -11.85 -1.03 -3.47
N LEU A 81 -11.69 -1.86 -2.43
CA LEU A 81 -10.40 -2.16 -1.82
C LEU A 81 -9.50 -2.96 -2.76
N GLU A 82 -10.06 -3.94 -3.48
CA GLU A 82 -9.33 -4.68 -4.51
C GLU A 82 -8.77 -3.74 -5.59
N ARG A 83 -9.58 -2.80 -6.09
CA ARG A 83 -9.13 -1.77 -7.04
C ARG A 83 -8.08 -0.82 -6.46
N ALA A 84 -8.19 -0.46 -5.19
CA ALA A 84 -7.18 0.37 -4.53
C ALA A 84 -5.83 -0.39 -4.44
N LEU A 85 -5.87 -1.67 -4.08
CA LEU A 85 -4.66 -2.51 -4.01
C LEU A 85 -3.98 -2.66 -5.38
N THR A 86 -4.75 -2.83 -6.46
CA THR A 86 -4.15 -2.89 -7.81
C THR A 86 -3.48 -1.58 -8.19
N LEU A 87 -4.12 -0.44 -7.92
CA LEU A 87 -3.54 0.88 -8.20
C LEU A 87 -2.28 1.15 -7.35
N GLU A 88 -2.29 0.75 -6.08
CA GLU A 88 -1.10 0.86 -5.23
C GLU A 88 0.06 0.01 -5.76
N ALA A 89 -0.21 -1.19 -6.25
CA ALA A 89 0.81 -2.04 -6.87
C ALA A 89 1.38 -1.41 -8.15
N GLU A 90 0.53 -0.80 -8.98
CA GLU A 90 0.97 -0.06 -10.17
C GLU A 90 1.82 1.16 -9.79
N LEU A 91 1.40 1.94 -8.78
CA LEU A 91 2.19 3.07 -8.29
C LEU A 91 3.56 2.65 -7.77
N ARG A 92 3.66 1.52 -7.08
CA ARG A 92 4.95 0.96 -6.65
C ARG A 92 5.82 0.63 -7.86
N LYS A 93 5.28 -0.06 -8.86
CA LYS A 93 6.02 -0.38 -10.11
C LYS A 93 6.52 0.87 -10.83
N VAL A 94 5.66 1.87 -11.01
CA VAL A 94 6.03 3.13 -11.67
C VAL A 94 7.10 3.86 -10.86
N LYS A 95 6.96 3.91 -9.53
CA LYS A 95 7.98 4.50 -8.65
C LYS A 95 9.32 3.79 -8.81
N ASP A 96 9.32 2.46 -8.76
CA ASP A 96 10.54 1.66 -8.90
C ASP A 96 11.20 1.89 -10.26
N GLN A 97 10.42 1.93 -11.34
CA GLN A 97 10.89 2.28 -12.70
C GLN A 97 11.53 3.68 -12.74
N VAL A 98 10.87 4.69 -12.16
CA VAL A 98 11.46 6.05 -12.10
C VAL A 98 12.77 6.02 -11.31
N THR A 99 12.84 5.30 -10.20
CA THR A 99 14.09 5.21 -9.44
C THR A 99 15.19 4.46 -10.19
N SER A 100 14.87 3.42 -10.96
CA SER A 100 15.85 2.69 -11.76
C SER A 100 16.37 3.55 -12.90
N GLU A 101 15.49 4.26 -13.60
CA GLU A 101 15.85 5.20 -14.67
C GLU A 101 16.74 6.33 -14.16
N LEU A 102 16.41 6.91 -13.00
CA LEU A 102 17.25 7.94 -12.39
C LEU A 102 18.63 7.40 -12.01
N ARG A 103 18.72 6.19 -11.45
CA ARG A 103 20.01 5.55 -11.13
C ARG A 103 20.83 5.27 -12.38
N ALA A 104 20.21 4.76 -13.46
CA ALA A 104 20.88 4.52 -14.72
C ALA A 104 21.47 5.82 -15.30
N ARG A 105 20.67 6.90 -15.34
CA ARG A 105 21.14 8.21 -15.81
C ARG A 105 22.26 8.81 -14.96
N LEU A 106 22.26 8.56 -13.65
CA LEU A 106 23.36 8.97 -12.78
C LEU A 106 24.63 8.16 -13.10
N ALA A 107 24.53 6.85 -13.29
CA ALA A 107 25.66 6.01 -13.69
C ALA A 107 26.25 6.39 -15.05
N ASP A 108 25.41 6.76 -16.02
CA ASP A 108 25.85 7.29 -17.31
C ASP A 108 26.61 8.61 -17.15
N LYS A 109 26.09 9.51 -16.31
CA LYS A 109 26.76 10.79 -15.99
C LYS A 109 28.11 10.55 -15.32
N ASP A 110 28.19 9.63 -14.35
CA ASP A 110 29.44 9.27 -13.69
C ASP A 110 30.45 8.69 -14.68
N SER A 111 29.99 7.90 -15.66
CA SER A 111 30.83 7.38 -16.75
C SER A 111 31.39 8.51 -17.63
N VAL A 112 30.54 9.48 -18.00
CA VAL A 112 30.98 10.65 -18.79
C VAL A 112 31.98 11.49 -18.00
N ILE A 113 31.73 11.72 -16.71
CA ILE A 113 32.65 12.46 -15.84
C ILE A 113 34.03 11.78 -15.83
N LYS A 114 34.10 10.46 -15.64
CA LYS A 114 35.37 9.71 -15.66
C LYS A 114 36.13 9.81 -16.99
N VAL A 115 35.40 9.78 -18.11
CA VAL A 115 36.02 9.95 -19.44
C VAL A 115 36.59 11.34 -19.60
N LEU A 116 35.85 12.37 -19.16
CA LEU A 116 36.31 13.75 -19.19
C LEU A 116 37.52 13.97 -18.26
N GLU A 117 37.49 13.44 -17.04
CA GLU A 117 38.61 13.47 -16.09
C GLU A 117 39.87 12.83 -16.72
N SER A 118 39.72 11.65 -17.32
CA SER A 118 40.82 10.98 -18.03
C SER A 118 41.37 11.85 -19.17
N LYS A 119 40.49 12.47 -19.97
CA LYS A 119 40.90 13.33 -21.08
C LYS A 119 41.60 14.60 -20.61
N VAL A 120 41.12 15.23 -19.54
CA VAL A 120 41.74 16.39 -18.92
C VAL A 120 43.14 16.03 -18.43
N LEU A 121 43.29 14.89 -17.74
CA LEU A 121 44.60 14.42 -17.27
C LEU A 121 45.60 14.21 -18.42
N PHE A 122 45.15 13.63 -19.55
CA PHE A 122 45.99 13.52 -20.74
C PHE A 122 46.40 14.88 -21.31
N LEU A 123 45.47 15.84 -21.41
CA LEU A 123 45.78 17.19 -21.91
C LEU A 123 46.74 17.95 -20.98
N GLU A 124 46.60 17.78 -19.67
CA GLU A 124 47.52 18.36 -18.68
C GLU A 124 48.92 17.76 -18.80
N TYR A 125 49.01 16.44 -19.02
CA TYR A 125 50.28 15.77 -19.28
C TYR A 125 50.92 16.26 -20.59
N ASP A 126 50.17 16.31 -21.68
CA ASP A 126 50.64 16.79 -22.99
C ASP A 126 51.16 18.23 -22.89
N LYS A 127 50.42 19.11 -22.19
CA LYS A 127 50.84 20.49 -21.93
C LYS A 127 52.15 20.57 -21.13
N GLN A 128 52.33 19.70 -20.13
CA GLN A 128 53.58 19.66 -19.36
C GLN A 128 54.75 19.22 -20.24
N VAL A 129 54.57 18.19 -21.08
CA VAL A 129 55.60 17.72 -22.03
C VAL A 129 55.97 18.83 -23.02
N GLU A 130 54.98 19.54 -23.57
CA GLU A 130 55.20 20.65 -24.49
C GLU A 130 55.94 21.83 -23.81
N SER A 131 55.66 22.10 -22.53
CA SER A 131 56.38 23.12 -21.76
C SER A 131 57.83 22.76 -21.42
N LEU A 132 58.17 21.47 -21.40
CA LEU A 132 59.51 20.96 -21.13
C LEU A 132 60.34 20.81 -22.42
N THR A 133 59.72 20.93 -23.60
CA THR A 133 60.42 20.96 -24.88
C THR A 133 60.81 22.41 -25.21
N PRO A 134 62.11 22.77 -25.26
CA PRO A 134 62.49 24.12 -25.62
C PRO A 134 62.13 24.37 -27.08
N ALA A 135 61.38 25.46 -27.34
CA ALA A 135 61.00 25.89 -28.67
C ALA A 135 62.23 26.00 -29.58
N GLN A 136 62.40 25.04 -30.50
CA GLN A 136 63.23 25.25 -31.67
C GLN A 136 62.52 26.29 -32.55
N GLN A 137 62.92 27.55 -32.36
CA GLN A 137 62.74 28.60 -33.33
C GLN A 137 63.31 28.13 -34.67
N THR A 138 62.45 28.01 -35.68
CA THR A 138 62.90 28.00 -37.07
C THR A 138 62.59 29.38 -37.66
N PRO A 139 63.60 30.22 -37.92
CA PRO A 139 63.47 31.25 -38.94
C PRO A 139 64.07 30.68 -40.22
N SER A 140 63.27 30.32 -41.20
CA SER A 140 63.75 30.40 -42.58
C SER A 140 62.60 30.30 -43.56
N GLY A 141 62.35 31.41 -44.25
CA GLY A 141 61.78 31.33 -45.59
C GLY A 141 62.73 30.57 -46.51
N ALA A 142 62.16 29.76 -47.39
CA ALA A 142 62.54 29.57 -48.79
C ALA A 142 61.69 28.43 -49.36
N SER A 143 60.74 28.77 -50.22
CA SER A 143 60.21 27.85 -51.23
C SER A 143 61.25 27.66 -52.36
N PRO A 144 60.96 26.86 -53.38
CA PRO A 144 61.13 25.40 -53.45
C PRO A 144 62.14 25.04 -54.56
N ASP A 145 62.59 23.79 -54.63
CA ASP A 145 62.85 23.07 -55.89
C ASP A 145 63.57 21.76 -55.60
N PHE A 146 62.94 20.63 -55.92
CA PHE A 146 63.51 19.61 -56.81
C PHE A 146 62.41 18.59 -57.16
N LYS A 147 62.07 18.59 -58.45
CA LYS A 147 61.41 17.52 -59.22
C LYS A 147 62.25 16.23 -59.08
N SER A 148 61.72 15.02 -59.15
CA SER A 148 61.01 14.46 -60.31
C SER A 148 60.46 13.04 -60.01
N THR A 149 59.44 12.67 -60.80
CA THR A 149 59.19 11.34 -61.43
C THR A 149 58.87 10.14 -60.49
N GLU A 150 57.91 9.25 -60.73
CA GLU A 150 57.26 8.78 -61.97
C GLU A 150 56.07 7.84 -61.60
N LYS A 151 54.93 7.96 -62.33
CA LYS A 151 53.99 6.91 -62.85
C LYS A 151 53.53 5.68 -61.99
N PRO A 152 52.41 4.98 -62.36
CA PRO A 152 51.05 5.39 -62.74
C PRO A 152 49.97 4.42 -62.10
N PRO A 153 48.81 4.02 -62.70
CA PRO A 153 47.52 4.11 -62.01
C PRO A 153 46.76 2.76 -61.82
N GLU A 154 45.58 2.87 -61.19
CA GLU A 154 44.34 2.09 -61.46
C GLU A 154 44.28 0.61 -61.07
N VAL A 155 43.25 0.22 -60.28
CA VAL A 155 42.16 -0.72 -60.63
C VAL A 155 41.27 -0.93 -59.37
N GLU A 156 40.04 -0.42 -59.41
CA GLU A 156 38.86 -1.09 -58.82
C GLU A 156 38.26 -1.95 -59.96
N PRO A 157 37.56 -3.09 -59.73
CA PRO A 157 36.44 -3.19 -58.80
C PRO A 157 36.29 -4.59 -58.14
N SER A 158 35.32 -4.80 -57.23
CA SER A 158 34.41 -5.98 -57.24
C SER A 158 33.46 -6.06 -56.04
N ARG A 159 32.21 -6.40 -56.36
CA ARG A 159 31.02 -6.62 -55.51
C ARG A 159 31.02 -8.01 -54.79
N PRO A 160 30.08 -8.28 -53.83
CA PRO A 160 30.02 -9.40 -52.87
C PRO A 160 29.31 -10.66 -53.48
N PRO A 161 29.19 -11.87 -52.84
CA PRO A 161 28.27 -12.15 -51.69
C PRO A 161 28.57 -13.43 -50.82
N ARG A 162 27.59 -13.81 -49.96
CA ARG A 162 27.30 -15.11 -49.26
C ARG A 162 27.71 -15.21 -47.78
N GLN A 163 26.79 -15.31 -46.80
CA GLN A 163 25.74 -16.31 -46.45
C GLN A 163 26.26 -17.52 -45.63
N MET A 164 25.42 -17.93 -44.67
CA MET A 164 25.42 -19.17 -43.84
C MET A 164 26.20 -19.05 -42.52
N GLN A 165 25.80 -19.59 -41.36
CA GLN A 165 24.65 -20.41 -40.94
C GLN A 165 24.66 -20.49 -39.38
N ASP A 166 23.57 -21.04 -38.85
CA ASP A 166 23.26 -21.46 -37.47
C ASP A 166 24.41 -21.88 -36.53
N ALA A 167 24.28 -21.54 -35.24
CA ALA A 167 24.67 -22.43 -34.13
C ALA A 167 23.96 -22.05 -32.81
N ALA A 168 23.51 -23.08 -32.11
CA ALA A 168 22.59 -23.11 -30.96
C ALA A 168 23.07 -22.43 -29.66
N PRO A 169 22.15 -22.15 -28.70
CA PRO A 169 22.52 -21.69 -27.36
C PRO A 169 23.13 -22.83 -26.50
N PRO A 170 24.06 -22.54 -25.58
CA PRO A 170 24.68 -23.53 -24.71
C PRO A 170 23.72 -24.01 -23.59
N PRO A 171 23.93 -25.22 -23.05
CA PRO A 171 23.05 -25.85 -22.08
C PRO A 171 23.19 -25.27 -20.66
N THR A 172 22.06 -25.27 -19.96
CA THR A 172 21.89 -25.01 -18.53
C THR A 172 22.68 -26.02 -17.69
N PRO A 173 23.49 -25.60 -16.71
CA PRO A 173 24.04 -26.54 -15.74
C PRO A 173 22.96 -26.94 -14.72
N ALA A 174 22.73 -28.25 -14.64
CA ALA A 174 21.99 -28.89 -13.57
C ALA A 174 22.68 -28.61 -12.22
N GLN A 175 21.95 -28.04 -11.27
CA GLN A 175 22.39 -27.99 -9.88
C GLN A 175 21.87 -29.22 -9.15
N SER A 176 22.85 -29.94 -8.61
CA SER A 176 22.76 -31.04 -7.68
C SER A 176 21.90 -30.70 -6.47
N SER A 177 20.95 -31.57 -6.17
CA SER A 177 20.32 -31.70 -4.86
C SER A 177 21.34 -32.13 -3.82
N SER A 178 21.71 -31.21 -2.94
CA SER A 178 22.39 -31.49 -1.67
C SER A 178 21.45 -31.18 -0.52
N GLU A 179 21.10 -32.25 0.15
CA GLU A 179 20.43 -32.41 1.44
C GLU A 179 21.30 -31.83 2.56
N SER A 180 20.79 -30.88 3.36
CA SER A 180 21.23 -30.66 4.75
C SER A 180 20.29 -29.72 5.51
N ASP A 181 19.73 -30.24 6.60
CA ASP A 181 19.35 -29.60 7.87
C ASP A 181 18.65 -28.24 7.85
N GLY A 182 17.34 -28.29 8.08
CA GLY A 182 16.54 -27.13 8.46
C GLY A 182 16.80 -26.70 9.92
N PRO A 183 16.83 -25.39 10.22
CA PRO A 183 16.90 -24.88 11.59
C PRO A 183 15.57 -25.10 12.33
N PRO A 184 15.59 -25.21 13.68
CA PRO A 184 14.39 -25.47 14.48
C PRO A 184 13.38 -24.32 14.41
N PRO A 185 12.09 -24.58 14.68
CA PRO A 185 11.04 -23.57 14.55
C PRO A 185 11.21 -22.43 15.57
N PRO A 186 10.84 -21.18 15.21
CA PRO A 186 10.87 -20.06 16.14
C PRO A 186 9.80 -20.22 17.23
N ALA A 187 10.19 -19.90 18.46
CA ALA A 187 9.34 -19.90 19.64
C ALA A 187 8.13 -18.95 19.48
N GLU A 188 7.00 -19.39 20.03
CA GLU A 188 5.73 -18.68 20.07
C GLU A 188 5.86 -17.27 20.71
N PRO A 189 5.20 -16.23 20.17
CA PRO A 189 5.17 -14.92 20.82
C PRO A 189 4.25 -14.96 22.05
N VAL A 190 4.84 -14.81 23.23
CA VAL A 190 4.14 -14.62 24.50
C VAL A 190 3.33 -13.33 24.45
N SER A 191 2.01 -13.44 24.62
CA SER A 191 1.08 -12.32 24.75
C SER A 191 1.45 -11.42 25.94
N PRO A 192 1.52 -10.08 25.79
CA PRO A 192 1.70 -9.18 26.93
C PRO A 192 0.42 -9.13 27.80
N PRO A 193 0.54 -8.95 29.13
CA PRO A 193 -0.60 -8.89 30.04
C PRO A 193 -1.44 -7.61 29.81
N PRO A 194 -2.74 -7.63 30.16
CA PRO A 194 -3.62 -6.48 29.96
C PRO A 194 -3.19 -5.30 30.84
N ILE A 195 -3.04 -4.13 30.20
CA ILE A 195 -2.83 -2.85 30.87
C ILE A 195 -4.11 -2.51 31.63
N TYR A 196 -4.05 -2.57 32.97
CA TYR A 196 -5.09 -2.02 33.83
C TYR A 196 -5.11 -0.49 33.66
N VAL A 197 -6.15 0.02 33.01
CA VAL A 197 -6.44 1.46 32.98
C VAL A 197 -6.93 1.87 34.37
N GLN A 198 -6.08 2.57 35.11
CA GLN A 198 -6.47 3.28 36.33
C GLN A 198 -7.47 4.39 35.98
N LYS A 199 -8.65 4.28 36.56
CA LYS A 199 -9.72 5.27 36.56
C LYS A 199 -9.32 6.43 37.47
N SER A 200 -8.72 7.47 36.91
CA SER A 200 -8.63 8.76 37.57
C SER A 200 -9.88 9.58 37.25
N ALA A 201 -10.62 9.91 38.32
CA ALA A 201 -11.70 10.85 38.29
C ALA A 201 -11.16 12.24 37.95
N GLU A 202 -11.71 12.89 36.94
CA GLU A 202 -11.43 14.29 36.66
C GLU A 202 -12.72 15.01 36.30
N VAL A 203 -12.82 16.19 36.88
CA VAL A 203 -14.03 16.96 37.16
C VAL A 203 -14.46 17.76 35.94
N ASP A 204 -15.75 17.74 35.64
CA ASP A 204 -16.41 18.56 34.61
C ASP A 204 -16.09 20.05 34.78
N THR A 205 -15.47 20.65 33.77
CA THR A 205 -15.54 22.10 33.52
C THR A 205 -15.91 22.35 32.06
N PRO A 206 -16.88 23.23 31.78
CA PRO A 206 -17.39 23.44 30.42
C PRO A 206 -16.43 24.29 29.59
N ILE A 207 -16.13 23.81 28.38
CA ILE A 207 -15.30 24.49 27.36
C ILE A 207 -16.12 25.63 26.73
N PRO A 208 -15.62 26.89 26.68
CA PRO A 208 -16.26 27.95 25.92
C PRO A 208 -15.98 27.78 24.43
N THR A 209 -17.02 28.00 23.63
CA THR A 209 -17.03 27.91 22.17
C THR A 209 -16.25 29.08 21.57
N GLU A 210 -15.00 28.86 21.17
CA GLU A 210 -14.24 29.85 20.40
C GLU A 210 -14.34 29.63 18.89
N HIS A 211 -14.53 30.78 18.25
CA HIS A 211 -14.86 31.05 16.87
C HIS A 211 -13.71 30.68 15.94
N ILE A 212 -13.87 29.60 15.16
CA ILE A 212 -12.91 29.19 14.13
C ILE A 212 -13.05 30.15 12.94
N MET A 213 -12.16 31.14 12.86
CA MET A 213 -11.91 31.92 11.65
C MET A 213 -10.99 31.12 10.70
N PRO A 214 -11.24 31.13 9.38
CA PRO A 214 -10.40 30.39 8.43
C PRO A 214 -9.06 31.12 8.22
N ARG A 215 -7.96 30.42 8.55
CA ARG A 215 -6.59 30.85 8.22
C ARG A 215 -6.42 30.88 6.70
N LYS A 216 -6.54 32.07 6.11
CA LYS A 216 -6.17 32.30 4.71
C LYS A 216 -4.67 32.05 4.55
N GLY A 217 -4.34 31.00 3.82
CA GLY A 217 -2.97 30.58 3.54
C GLY A 217 -2.18 31.64 2.77
N TRP A 218 -0.88 31.67 3.07
CA TRP A 218 0.15 32.56 2.51
C TRP A 218 0.23 32.56 0.96
N TRP A 219 -0.36 31.58 0.28
CA TRP A 219 -0.40 31.44 -1.17
C TRP A 219 -1.33 32.43 -1.90
N ALA A 220 -2.28 33.06 -1.20
CA ALA A 220 -3.27 33.94 -1.83
C ALA A 220 -2.73 35.29 -2.34
N ARG A 221 -1.44 35.62 -2.12
CA ARG A 221 -0.82 36.89 -2.56
C ARG A 221 -0.04 36.81 -3.87
N LEU A 222 0.04 35.65 -4.53
CA LEU A 222 0.86 35.49 -5.75
C LEU A 222 0.09 35.63 -7.08
N LEU A 223 -1.23 35.82 -7.06
CA LEU A 223 -2.06 35.82 -8.29
C LEU A 223 -2.58 37.19 -8.77
N HIS A 224 -2.11 38.31 -8.22
CA HIS A 224 -2.53 39.64 -8.69
C HIS A 224 -1.34 40.55 -9.03
N ARG A 225 -0.46 40.07 -9.91
CA ARG A 225 0.47 40.94 -10.64
C ARG A 225 0.57 40.52 -12.10
N HIS A 226 -0.44 40.90 -12.87
CA HIS A 226 -0.37 41.11 -14.31
C HIS A 226 -1.14 42.38 -14.63
#